data_AF-A0A978TEC8-F1
#
_entry.id   AF-A0A978TEC8-F1
#
_cell.length_a   1.000
_cell.length_b   1.000
_cell.length_c   1.000
_cell.angle_alpha   90.00
_cell.angle_beta   90.00
_cell.angle_gamma   90.00
#
_symmetry.space_group_name_H-M   'P 1'
#
loop_
_entity.id
_entity.type
_entity.pdbx_description
1 polymer ?
#
loop_
_entity_poly.entity_id
_entity_poly.type
_entity_poly.pdbx_seq_one_letter_code
_entity_poly.pdbx_strand_id
1 'polypeptide(L)'
;MLVSSLACLTGQATYRDLALRCQEFLHYQSQGSSDQRQLAEDLLYNLLVEYLVQAGMPRPQAEHFCADLDNLTELALRIGSTLGPAVGAG
;
A
#
# COMPACT_ATOMS: atom_id res chain seq x y z
N MET A 1 -10.21 -14.62 12.22
CA MET A 1 -8.80 -15.09 12.19
C MET A 1 -8.07 -14.57 10.94
N LEU A 2 -8.17 -13.28 10.61
CA LEU A 2 -7.45 -12.65 9.47
C LEU A 2 -6.28 -11.75 9.93
N VAL A 3 -6.37 -11.23 11.15
CA VAL A 3 -5.38 -10.34 11.76
C VAL A 3 -4.04 -11.06 12.01
N SER A 4 -4.10 -12.34 12.39
CA SER A 4 -2.92 -13.17 12.66
C SER A 4 -2.12 -13.48 11.39
N SER A 5 -2.78 -13.57 10.23
CA SER A 5 -2.14 -13.85 8.95
C SER A 5 -1.38 -12.64 8.41
N LEU A 6 -1.92 -11.43 8.59
CA LEU A 6 -1.25 -10.18 8.24
C LEU A 6 0.00 -9.92 9.11
N ALA A 7 -0.06 -10.25 10.40
CA ALA A 7 1.08 -10.13 11.32
C ALA A 7 2.22 -11.12 11.02
N CYS A 8 1.90 -12.30 10.49
CA CYS A 8 2.91 -13.29 10.08
C CYS A 8 3.58 -12.89 8.75
N LEU A 9 2.80 -12.36 7.80
CA LEU A 9 3.29 -11.89 6.52
C LEU A 9 4.19 -10.64 6.65
N THR A 10 3.87 -9.74 7.58
CA THR A 10 4.69 -8.54 7.90
C THR A 10 6.07 -8.84 8.52
N GLY A 11 6.35 -10.10 8.87
CA GLY A 11 7.69 -10.55 9.27
C GLY A 11 8.67 -10.75 8.11
N GLN A 12 8.21 -10.75 6.85
CA GLN A 12 9.05 -10.80 5.66
C GLN A 12 9.36 -9.38 5.17
N ALA A 13 10.63 -9.09 4.85
CA ALA A 13 11.10 -7.76 4.44
C ALA A 13 10.23 -7.10 3.37
N THR A 14 9.68 -7.90 2.45
CA THR A 14 8.78 -7.48 1.37
C THR A 14 7.48 -6.83 1.84
N TYR A 15 6.88 -7.31 2.93
CA TYR A 15 5.64 -6.74 3.48
C TYR A 15 5.89 -5.47 4.29
N ARG A 16 7.05 -5.39 4.96
CA ARG A 16 7.48 -4.16 5.62
C ARG A 16 7.75 -3.06 4.60
N ASP A 17 8.43 -3.39 3.50
CA ASP A 17 8.66 -2.46 2.41
C ASP A 17 7.34 -1.99 1.77
N LEU A 18 6.40 -2.90 1.53
CA LEU A 18 5.06 -2.52 1.03
C LEU A 18 4.37 -1.53 1.96
N ALA A 19 4.38 -1.79 3.27
CA ALA A 19 3.77 -0.89 4.24
C ALA A 19 4.47 0.48 4.32
N LEU A 20 5.79 0.55 4.14
CA LEU A 20 6.51 1.82 4.00
C LEU A 20 6.08 2.58 2.74
N ARG A 21 5.94 1.88 1.60
CA ARG A 21 5.44 2.51 0.35
C ARG A 21 4.01 3.02 0.49
N CYS A 22 3.16 2.32 1.24
CA CYS A 22 1.83 2.82 1.58
C CYS A 22 1.89 4.11 2.41
N GLN A 23 2.79 4.22 3.39
CA GLN A 23 2.96 5.44 4.18
C GLN A 23 3.51 6.61 3.34
N GLU A 24 4.47 6.35 2.45
CA GLU A 24 4.99 7.35 1.51
C GLU A 24 3.91 7.86 0.57
N PHE A 25 3.09 6.97 0.00
CA PHE A 25 1.96 7.36 -0.84
C PHE A 25 1.00 8.29 -0.09
N LEU A 26 0.58 7.93 1.13
CA LEU A 26 -0.32 8.75 1.94
C LEU A 26 0.30 10.11 2.30
N HIS A 27 1.60 10.13 2.59
CA HIS A 27 2.34 11.37 2.82
C HIS A 27 2.29 12.28 1.59
N TYR A 28 2.65 11.76 0.41
CA TYR A 28 2.66 12.55 -0.82
C TYR A 28 1.26 12.98 -1.27
N GLN A 29 0.22 12.18 -1.04
CA GLN A 29 -1.15 12.61 -1.31
C GLN A 29 -1.55 13.83 -0.48
N SER A 30 -1.08 13.92 0.76
CA SER A 30 -1.39 15.05 1.64
C SER A 30 -0.50 16.28 1.41
N GLN A 31 0.80 16.10 1.14
CA GLN A 31 1.80 17.19 1.16
C GLN A 31 2.70 17.26 -0.07
N GLY A 32 2.65 16.27 -0.96
CA GLY A 32 3.52 16.19 -2.14
C GLY A 32 3.13 17.14 -3.27
N SER A 33 4.09 17.44 -4.14
CA SER A 33 3.85 18.08 -5.43
C SER A 33 3.06 17.17 -6.38
N SER A 34 2.53 17.72 -7.47
CA SER A 34 1.80 16.91 -8.48
C SER A 34 2.63 15.74 -9.01
N ASP A 35 3.91 15.97 -9.31
CA ASP A 35 4.81 14.92 -9.81
C ASP A 35 5.07 13.84 -8.75
N GLN A 36 5.24 14.25 -7.49
CA GLN A 36 5.44 13.31 -6.38
C GLN A 36 4.21 12.44 -6.13
N ARG A 37 3.01 13.02 -6.24
CA ARG A 37 1.74 12.28 -6.12
C ARG A 37 1.61 11.25 -7.23
N GLN A 38 1.81 11.68 -8.48
CA GLN A 38 1.72 10.82 -9.65
C GLN A 38 2.70 9.63 -9.55
N LEU A 39 3.97 9.91 -9.21
CA LEU A 39 4.99 8.86 -9.06
C LEU A 39 4.67 7.90 -7.92
N ALA A 40 4.17 8.40 -6.79
CA ALA A 40 3.79 7.57 -5.65
C ALA A 40 2.59 6.69 -5.97
N GLU A 41 1.62 7.22 -6.72
CA GLU A 41 0.44 6.49 -7.18
C GLU A 41 0.83 5.37 -8.16
N ASP A 42 1.61 5.68 -9.19
CA ASP A 42 2.08 4.69 -10.17
C ASP A 42 2.89 3.56 -9.51
N LEU A 43 3.77 3.92 -8.57
CA LEU A 43 4.57 2.94 -7.84
C LEU A 43 3.70 2.06 -6.94
N LEU A 44 2.77 2.66 -6.20
CA LEU A 44 1.89 1.91 -5.31
C LEU A 44 0.91 1.02 -6.09
N TYR A 45 0.37 1.51 -7.21
CA TYR A 45 -0.45 0.74 -8.14
C TYR A 45 0.24 -0.57 -8.52
N ASN A 46 1.47 -0.48 -9.05
CA ASN A 46 2.21 -1.66 -9.49
C ASN A 46 2.47 -2.64 -8.35
N LEU A 47 2.85 -2.14 -7.16
CA LEU A 47 3.10 -2.98 -6.00
C LEU A 47 1.83 -3.68 -5.48
N LEU A 48 0.70 -2.97 -5.42
CA LEU A 48 -0.56 -3.52 -4.94
C LEU A 48 -1.17 -4.51 -5.93
N VAL A 49 -1.02 -4.29 -7.24
CA VAL A 49 -1.42 -5.28 -8.26
C VAL A 49 -0.67 -6.59 -8.04
N GLU A 50 0.66 -6.56 -7.94
CA GLU A 50 1.46 -7.77 -7.70
C GLU A 50 1.10 -8.44 -6.37
N TYR A 51 0.89 -7.64 -5.32
CA TYR A 51 0.48 -8.15 -4.01
C TYR A 51 -0.88 -8.88 -4.07
N LEU A 52 -1.88 -8.29 -4.70
CA LEU A 52 -3.21 -8.88 -4.84
C LEU A 52 -3.18 -10.15 -5.71
N VAL A 53 -2.37 -10.14 -6.77
CA VAL A 53 -2.14 -11.31 -7.62
C VAL A 53 -1.52 -12.46 -6.83
N GLN A 54 -0.50 -12.18 -6.02
CA GLN A 54 0.11 -13.18 -5.12
C GLN A 54 -0.86 -13.66 -4.04
N ALA A 55 -1.79 -12.81 -3.59
CA ALA A 55 -2.86 -13.18 -2.68
C ALA A 55 -4.00 -14.00 -3.33
N GLY A 56 -3.95 -14.22 -4.65
CA GLY A 56 -4.88 -15.07 -5.40
C GLY A 56 -5.93 -14.33 -6.23
N MET A 57 -5.88 -13.00 -6.31
CA MET A 57 -6.75 -12.22 -7.19
C MET A 57 -6.28 -12.36 -8.65
N PRO A 58 -7.17 -12.60 -9.63
CA PRO A 58 -6.79 -12.56 -11.05
C PRO A 58 -6.22 -11.19 -11.44
N ARG A 59 -5.12 -11.16 -12.21
CA ARG A 59 -4.45 -9.92 -12.61
C ARG A 59 -5.39 -8.85 -13.20
N PRO A 60 -6.30 -9.15 -14.15
CA PRO A 60 -7.20 -8.13 -14.69
C PRO A 60 -8.12 -7.52 -13.62
N GLN A 61 -8.49 -8.30 -12.61
CA GLN A 61 -9.31 -7.83 -11.50
C GLN A 61 -8.49 -6.97 -10.53
N ALA A 62 -7.23 -7.35 -10.27
CA ALA A 62 -6.31 -6.58 -9.44
C ALA A 62 -5.98 -5.22 -10.07
N GLU A 63 -5.69 -5.18 -11.37
CA GLU A 63 -5.47 -3.95 -12.13
C GLU A 63 -6.70 -3.05 -12.10
N HIS A 64 -7.89 -3.62 -12.35
CA HIS A 64 -9.14 -2.86 -12.29
C HIS A 64 -9.42 -2.30 -10.88
N PHE A 65 -9.16 -3.10 -9.85
CA PHE A 65 -9.36 -2.67 -8.46
C PHE A 65 -8.39 -1.54 -8.08
N CYS A 66 -7.11 -1.67 -8.42
CA CYS A 66 -6.07 -0.68 -8.10
C CYS A 66 -6.14 0.58 -8.97
N ALA A 67 -6.80 0.55 -10.13
CA ALA A 67 -6.99 1.73 -10.98
C ALA A 67 -7.94 2.77 -10.37
N ASP A 68 -8.71 2.38 -9.35
CA ASP A 68 -9.53 3.27 -8.55
C ASP A 68 -8.69 3.82 -7.38
N LEU A 69 -8.49 5.14 -7.36
CA LEU A 69 -7.67 5.82 -6.36
C LEU A 69 -8.23 5.67 -4.93
N ASP A 70 -9.54 5.57 -4.77
CA ASP A 70 -10.16 5.39 -3.45
C ASP A 70 -9.81 4.01 -2.90
N ASN A 71 -9.90 2.98 -3.74
CA ASN A 71 -9.50 1.61 -3.40
C ASN A 71 -8.00 1.52 -3.08
N LEU A 72 -7.17 2.19 -3.88
CA LEU A 72 -5.73 2.27 -3.68
C LEU A 72 -5.40 2.92 -2.32
N THR A 73 -6.09 4.02 -1.99
CA THR A 73 -5.94 4.76 -0.74
C THR A 73 -6.42 3.95 0.46
N GLU A 74 -7.54 3.24 0.35
CA GLU A 74 -8.05 2.38 1.41
C GLU A 74 -7.06 1.23 1.72
N LEU A 75 -6.53 0.58 0.70
CA LEU A 75 -5.50 -0.44 0.88
C LEU A 75 -4.23 0.14 1.51
N ALA A 76 -3.80 1.32 1.07
CA ALA A 76 -2.64 2.01 1.62
C ALA A 76 -2.82 2.31 3.11
N LEU A 77 -3.99 2.80 3.52
CA LEU A 77 -4.31 3.03 4.94
C LEU A 77 -4.26 1.73 5.75
N ARG A 78 -4.91 0.67 5.27
CA ARG A 78 -4.96 -0.62 5.95
C ARG A 78 -3.56 -1.22 6.11
N ILE A 79 -2.77 -1.28 5.04
CA ILE A 79 -1.44 -1.88 5.05
C ILE A 79 -0.45 -0.98 5.79
N GLY A 80 -0.44 0.33 5.53
CA GLY A 80 0.45 1.29 6.19
C GLY A 80 0.24 1.38 7.71
N SER A 81 -0.97 1.12 8.19
CA SER A 81 -1.26 1.08 9.64
C SER A 81 -0.60 -0.08 10.38
N THR A 82 -0.14 -1.11 9.66
CA THR A 82 0.50 -2.29 10.29
C THR A 82 1.88 -1.99 10.88
N LEU A 83 2.53 -0.91 10.44
CA LEU A 83 3.81 -0.45 11.00
C LEU A 83 3.65 0.43 12.25
N GLY A 84 2.42 0.75 12.65
CA GLY A 84 2.15 1.78 13.66
C GLY A 84 2.33 3.20 13.10
N PRO A 85 2.11 4.24 13.93
CA PRO A 85 2.37 5.61 13.51
C PRO A 85 3.85 5.75 13.14
N ALA A 86 4.13 6.35 11.98
CA ALA A 86 5.49 6.70 11.59
C ALA A 86 6.10 7.52 12.74
N VAL A 87 7.20 7.05 13.32
CA VAL A 87 7.88 7.72 14.42
C VAL A 87 8.32 9.10 13.94
N GLY A 88 7.61 10.14 14.40
CA GLY A 88 7.82 11.52 13.97
C GLY A 88 6.72 12.51 14.40
N ALA A 89 6.03 12.25 15.51
CA ALA A 89 5.20 13.24 16.19
C ALA A 89 5.77 13.48 17.59
N GLY A 90 6.78 14.33 17.66
CA GLY A 90 7.45 14.80 18.88
C GLY A 90 8.18 16.09 18.59
#